data_AF-A0AAP5IFM4-F1
#
_entry.id   AF-A0AAP5IFM4-F1
#
_cell.length_a   1.000
_cell.length_b   1.000
_cell.length_c   1.000
_cell.angle_alpha   90.00
_cell.angle_beta   90.00
_cell.angle_gamma   90.00
#
_symmetry.space_group_name_H-M   'P 1'
#
loop_
_entity.id
_entity.type
_entity.pdbx_description
1 polymer ?
#
loop_
_entity_poly.entity_id
_entity_poly.type
_entity_poly.pdbx_seq_one_letter_code
_entity_poly.pdbx_strand_id
1 'polypeptide(L)'
;MPEEIKPNPQEAPTQDAQLAAENIASGEEKAPTVNMEADYKAAQKFSTASGDNVSQQQESPDSENQQAGNPENYTAMAKDVAQSKDK
;
A
#
# COMPACT_ATOMS: atom_id res chain seq x y z
N MET A 1 -8.22 -16.13 10.98
CA MET A 1 -7.39 -17.35 11.03
C MET A 1 -6.09 -17.01 10.32
N PRO A 2 -4.93 -17.56 10.73
CA PRO A 2 -3.70 -17.35 9.97
C PRO A 2 -3.76 -18.09 8.63
N GLU A 3 -3.36 -17.41 7.57
CA GLU A 3 -3.27 -17.92 6.20
C GLU A 3 -1.81 -18.20 5.86
N GLU A 4 -1.53 -19.39 5.33
CA GLU A 4 -0.19 -19.78 4.88
C GLU A 4 0.03 -19.32 3.44
N ILE A 5 1.12 -18.58 3.19
CA ILE A 5 1.45 -18.04 1.87
C ILE A 5 2.62 -18.84 1.29
N LYS A 6 2.42 -19.42 0.11
CA LYS A 6 3.46 -20.16 -0.64
C LYS A 6 3.91 -19.32 -1.84
N PRO A 7 5.06 -18.64 -1.78
CA PRO A 7 5.54 -17.80 -2.86
C PRO A 7 5.86 -18.61 -4.11
N ASN A 8 5.62 -18.03 -5.30
CA ASN A 8 6.04 -18.64 -6.56
C ASN A 8 7.51 -18.27 -6.85
N PRO A 9 8.43 -19.25 -6.98
CA PRO A 9 9.82 -18.97 -7.32
C PRO A 9 9.98 -18.18 -8.62
N GLN A 10 9.12 -18.39 -9.62
CA GLN A 10 9.22 -17.69 -10.90
C GLN A 10 8.83 -16.21 -10.83
N GLU A 11 8.13 -15.80 -9.78
CA GLU A 11 7.70 -14.42 -9.56
C GLU A 11 8.63 -13.67 -8.59
N ALA A 12 9.60 -14.37 -8.00
CA ALA A 12 10.55 -13.76 -7.07
C ALA A 12 11.58 -12.88 -7.83
N PRO A 13 11.70 -11.58 -7.48
CA PRO A 13 12.48 -10.61 -8.26
C PRO A 13 13.99 -10.73 -8.09
N THR A 14 14.47 -11.48 -7.08
CA THR A 14 15.89 -11.64 -6.75
C THR A 14 16.24 -13.11 -6.57
N GLN A 15 17.51 -13.47 -6.79
CA GLN A 15 17.98 -14.86 -6.63
C GLN A 15 17.76 -15.40 -5.21
N ASP A 16 18.02 -14.57 -4.18
CA ASP A 16 17.79 -14.98 -2.79
C ASP A 16 16.31 -15.27 -2.53
N ALA A 17 15.42 -14.45 -3.08
CA ALA A 17 13.98 -14.67 -2.94
C ALA A 17 13.50 -15.91 -3.71
N GLN A 18 14.13 -16.23 -4.85
CA GLN A 18 13.88 -17.46 -5.60
C GLN A 18 14.28 -18.69 -4.76
N LEU A 19 15.49 -18.68 -4.21
CA LEU A 19 15.99 -19.76 -3.36
C LEU A 19 15.08 -19.99 -2.13
N ALA A 20 14.67 -18.91 -1.46
CA ALA A 20 13.74 -19.01 -0.34
C ALA A 20 12.38 -19.59 -0.77
N ALA A 21 11.83 -19.14 -1.90
CA ALA A 21 10.58 -19.66 -2.45
C ALA A 21 10.69 -21.16 -2.83
N GLU A 22 11.82 -21.59 -3.39
CA GLU A 22 12.11 -22.99 -3.71
C GLU A 22 12.19 -23.86 -2.45
N ASN A 23 12.87 -23.39 -1.41
CA ASN A 23 12.97 -24.08 -0.11
C ASN A 23 11.60 -24.21 0.56
N ILE A 24 10.76 -23.17 0.44
CA ILE A 24 9.38 -23.22 0.94
C ILE A 24 8.54 -24.21 0.13
N ALA A 25 8.70 -24.23 -1.20
CA ALA A 25 7.98 -25.15 -2.08
C ALA A 25 8.40 -26.62 -1.90
N SER A 26 9.69 -26.86 -1.63
CA SER A 26 10.23 -28.19 -1.34
C SER A 26 9.88 -28.69 0.07
N GLY A 27 9.48 -27.78 0.96
CA GLY A 27 9.19 -28.07 2.37
C GLY A 27 10.44 -28.09 3.26
N GLU A 28 11.59 -27.68 2.74
CA GLU A 28 12.81 -27.47 3.51
C GLU A 28 12.68 -26.26 4.46
N GLU A 29 11.92 -25.25 4.03
CA GLU A 29 11.59 -24.07 4.83
C GLU A 29 10.08 -23.94 5.07
N LYS A 30 9.69 -23.41 6.23
CA LYS A 30 8.28 -23.22 6.57
C LYS A 30 7.74 -21.99 5.84
N ALA A 31 6.60 -22.15 5.17
CA ALA A 31 5.90 -21.05 4.56
C ALA A 31 5.49 -19.98 5.60
N PRO A 32 5.62 -18.68 5.27
CA PRO A 32 5.17 -17.60 6.14
C PRO A 32 3.65 -17.66 6.33
N THR A 33 3.20 -17.29 7.53
CA THR A 33 1.77 -17.22 7.86
C THR A 33 1.36 -15.78 8.15
N VAL A 34 0.29 -15.31 7.52
CA VAL A 34 -0.27 -13.97 7.70
C VAL A 34 -1.56 -14.08 8.50
N ASN A 35 -1.73 -13.29 9.56
CA ASN A 35 -2.98 -13.23 10.30
C ASN A 35 -3.55 -11.82 10.20
N MET A 36 -4.34 -11.57 9.15
CA MET A 36 -4.83 -10.23 8.83
C MET A 36 -5.45 -9.50 10.03
N GLU A 37 -6.25 -10.19 10.84
CA GLU A 37 -6.90 -9.61 12.02
C GLU A 37 -5.88 -9.23 13.12
N ALA A 38 -4.95 -10.13 13.42
CA ALA A 38 -3.96 -9.88 14.46
C ALA A 38 -2.93 -8.82 14.03
N ASP A 39 -2.51 -8.88 12.76
CA ASP A 39 -1.53 -7.98 12.18
C ASP A 39 -2.12 -6.57 12.03
N TYR A 40 -3.39 -6.46 11.60
CA TYR A 40 -4.12 -5.19 11.59
C TYR A 40 -4.21 -4.58 12.99
N LYS A 41 -4.62 -5.37 14.00
CA LYS A 41 -4.65 -4.92 15.40
C LYS A 41 -3.29 -4.51 15.93
N ALA A 42 -2.22 -5.21 15.55
CA ALA A 42 -0.86 -4.85 15.93
C ALA A 42 -0.44 -3.52 15.31
N ALA A 43 -0.71 -3.33 14.01
CA ALA A 43 -0.41 -2.09 13.29
C ALA A 43 -1.09 -0.87 13.93
N GLN A 44 -2.32 -1.02 14.43
CA GLN A 44 -3.01 0.08 15.11
C GLN A 44 -2.27 0.60 16.35
N LYS A 45 -1.47 -0.22 17.02
CA LYS A 45 -0.66 0.20 18.19
C LYS A 45 0.52 1.09 17.80
N PHE A 46 0.97 0.99 16.56
CA PHE A 46 2.06 1.80 16.01
C PHE A 46 1.53 2.99 15.21
N SER A 47 0.21 3.12 15.08
CA SER A 47 -0.42 4.29 14.47
C SER A 47 -0.19 5.52 15.35
N THR A 48 0.50 6.53 14.83
CA THR A 48 0.79 7.79 15.53
C THR A 48 -0.38 8.77 15.47
N ALA A 49 -1.58 8.32 15.08
CA ALA A 49 -2.79 9.12 15.16
C ALA A 49 -3.15 9.32 16.63
N SER A 50 -2.72 10.44 17.20
CA SER A 50 -3.10 10.90 18.53
C SER A 50 -4.63 10.85 18.64
N GLY A 51 -5.10 10.03 19.58
CA GLY A 51 -6.46 9.51 19.58
C GLY A 51 -7.54 10.57 19.47
N ASP A 52 -8.42 10.37 18.50
CA ASP A 52 -9.85 10.58 18.61
C ASP A 52 -10.53 9.81 17.47
N ASN A 53 -11.15 8.68 17.81
CA ASN A 53 -12.12 7.91 17.00
C ASN A 53 -11.58 7.15 15.77
N VAL A 54 -11.02 5.96 15.97
CA VAL A 54 -11.10 4.88 14.96
C VAL A 54 -12.40 4.09 15.19
N SER A 55 -13.52 4.80 15.11
CA SER A 55 -14.84 4.18 15.16
C SER A 55 -15.23 3.75 13.76
N GLN A 56 -15.10 2.45 13.51
CA GLN A 56 -15.75 1.71 12.44
C GLN A 56 -15.28 2.06 11.02
N GLN A 57 -15.25 1.01 10.20
CA GLN A 57 -14.99 1.03 8.77
C GLN A 57 -15.67 2.24 8.09
N GLN A 58 -14.87 3.21 7.65
CA GLN A 58 -15.19 3.92 6.43
C GLN A 58 -14.52 3.12 5.32
N GLU A 59 -15.33 2.53 4.44
CA GLU A 59 -14.91 2.32 3.06
C GLU A 59 -14.17 3.57 2.64
N SER A 60 -12.89 3.46 2.30
CA SER A 60 -12.10 4.59 1.83
C SER A 60 -12.85 5.21 0.65
N PRO A 61 -13.46 6.40 0.76
CA PRO A 61 -13.75 7.15 -0.45
C PRO A 61 -12.38 7.65 -0.88
N ASP A 62 -11.90 7.13 -2.02
CA ASP A 62 -10.77 7.62 -2.77
C ASP A 62 -9.65 8.29 -1.95
N SER A 63 -8.52 7.59 -1.84
CA SER A 63 -7.22 8.27 -1.73
C SER A 63 -6.98 9.08 -3.02
N GLU A 64 -7.77 10.12 -3.24
CA GLU A 64 -7.53 11.14 -4.26
C GLU A 64 -6.41 12.02 -3.72
N ASN A 65 -5.19 11.58 -4.03
CA ASN A 65 -4.20 12.38 -4.74
C ASN A 65 -4.58 13.87 -4.86
N GLN A 66 -4.40 14.65 -3.80
CA GLN A 66 -4.74 16.08 -3.74
C GLN A 66 -3.79 16.96 -4.57
N GLN A 67 -3.12 16.44 -5.59
CA GLN A 67 -2.26 17.26 -6.41
C GLN A 67 -2.47 17.11 -7.92
N ALA A 68 -2.89 15.93 -8.39
CA ALA A 68 -3.15 15.71 -9.81
C ALA A 68 -4.64 15.65 -10.21
N GLY A 69 -5.58 15.69 -9.26
CA GLY A 69 -7.02 15.52 -9.54
C GLY A 69 -7.90 16.75 -9.28
N ASN A 70 -7.41 17.78 -8.58
CA ASN A 70 -8.23 18.95 -8.25
C ASN A 70 -8.52 19.81 -9.50
N PRO A 71 -9.78 20.00 -9.93
CA PRO A 71 -10.15 20.87 -11.06
C PRO A 71 -9.65 22.32 -10.91
N GLU A 72 -9.46 22.78 -9.67
CA GLU A 72 -8.95 24.12 -9.35
C GLU A 72 -7.48 24.27 -9.77
N ASN A 73 -6.67 23.20 -9.72
CA ASN A 73 -5.28 23.22 -10.15
C ASN A 73 -5.16 23.45 -11.66
N TYR A 74 -6.05 22.85 -12.46
CA TYR A 74 -6.09 23.10 -13.92
C TYR A 74 -6.50 24.53 -14.25
N THR A 75 -7.41 25.11 -13.46
CA THR A 75 -7.86 26.50 -13.63
C THR A 75 -6.74 27.49 -13.30
N ALA A 76 -5.98 27.24 -12.23
CA ALA A 76 -4.82 28.04 -11.87
C ALA A 76 -3.71 27.93 -12.93
N MET A 77 -3.38 26.71 -13.36
CA MET A 77 -2.38 26.48 -14.40
C MET A 77 -2.76 27.11 -15.75
N ALA A 78 -4.06 27.08 -16.11
CA ALA A 78 -4.55 27.73 -17.33
C ALA A 78 -4.37 29.25 -17.30
N LYS A 79 -4.53 29.89 -16.12
CA LYS A 79 -4.28 31.33 -15.96
C LYS A 79 -2.80 31.67 -16.08
N ASP A 80 -1.93 30.89 -15.44
CA ASP A 80 -0.47 31.09 -15.53
C ASP A 80 0.05 30.90 -16.96
N VAL A 81 -0.44 29.88 -17.68
CA VAL A 81 -0.06 29.64 -19.08
C VAL A 81 -0.56 30.76 -20.00
N ALA A 82 -1.75 31.30 -19.74
CA ALA A 82 -2.28 32.44 -20.51
C ALA A 82 -1.42 33.70 -20.27
N GLN A 83 -1.09 34.00 -19.02
CA GLN A 83 -0.25 35.15 -18.67
C GLN A 83 1.19 35.02 -19.18
N SER A 84 1.68 33.79 -19.35
CA SER A 84 3.02 33.53 -19.89
C SER A 84 3.13 33.77 -21.41
N LYS A 85 2.01 33.92 -22.12
CA LYS A 85 2.00 34.21 -23.58
C LYS A 85 2.00 35.70 -23.91
N ASP A 86 1.78 36.56 -22.92
CA ASP A 86 1.76 38.03 -23.08
C ASP A 86 3.07 38.70 -22.68
N LYS A 87 4.17 37.93 -22.59
CA LYS A 87 5.52 38.41 -22.27
C LYS A 87 6.51 37.98 -23.34
#